data_AF-Q186Y1-F1
#
_entry.id   AF-Q186Y1-F1
#
_cell.length_a   1.000
_cell.length_b   1.000
_cell.length_c   1.000
_cell.angle_alpha   90.00
_cell.angle_beta   90.00
_cell.angle_gamma   90.00
#
_symmetry.space_group_name_H-M   'P 1'
#
loop_
_entity.id
_entity.type
_entity.pdbx_description
1 polymer ?
#
loop_
_entity_poly.entity_id
_entity_poly.type
_entity_poly.pdbx_seq_one_letter_code
_entity_poly.pdbx_strand_id
1 'polypeptide(L)'
;MKNLNLLINKLYSKNHNEAYKTFLFLENESLKSNITYCFFDSFLEMIDNENSYIRTRGLLLISANAQWDIDNKIEINIDSILSHIVDKKPSVSRMFIKSIPNITKYKENLINRIKMELSNADISIYNNNMKPLVEKDINDTLSNIS
;
A
#
# COMPACT_ATOMS: atom_id res chain seq x y z
N MET A 1 -21.49 -0.58 10.63
CA MET A 1 -21.12 -1.65 9.68
C MET A 1 -21.72 -1.50 8.27
N LYS A 2 -23.07 -1.43 8.08
CA LYS A 2 -23.68 -1.32 6.74
C LYS A 2 -23.16 -0.13 5.89
N ASN A 3 -22.95 1.04 6.51
CA ASN A 3 -22.40 2.21 5.81
C ASN A 3 -20.93 2.02 5.39
N LEU A 4 -20.14 1.27 6.17
CA LEU A 4 -18.71 1.08 5.88
C LEU A 4 -18.52 0.09 4.72
N ASN A 5 -19.32 -0.98 4.66
CA ASN A 5 -19.37 -1.88 3.49
C ASN A 5 -19.65 -1.12 2.18
N LEU A 6 -20.58 -0.15 2.21
CA LEU A 6 -20.86 0.68 1.04
C LEU A 6 -19.64 1.51 0.62
N LEU A 7 -18.88 2.04 1.58
CA LEU A 7 -17.64 2.77 1.30
C LEU A 7 -16.56 1.85 0.72
N ILE A 8 -16.42 0.61 1.21
CA ILE A 8 -15.50 -0.36 0.62
C ILE A 8 -15.85 -0.62 -0.85
N ASN A 9 -17.13 -0.84 -1.18
CA ASN A 9 -17.56 -1.04 -2.56
C ASN A 9 -17.26 0.18 -3.46
N LYS A 10 -17.34 1.39 -2.91
CA LYS A 10 -17.02 2.62 -3.64
C LYS A 10 -15.54 2.77 -3.98
N LEU A 11 -14.63 2.04 -3.34
CA LEU A 11 -13.21 2.00 -3.73
C LEU A 11 -13.01 1.45 -5.16
N TYR A 12 -13.97 0.65 -5.65
CA TYR A 12 -14.00 0.09 -7.00
C TYR A 12 -14.80 0.95 -8.00
N SER A 13 -15.37 2.08 -7.58
CA SER A 13 -16.23 2.91 -8.44
C SER A 13 -15.46 3.40 -9.68
N LYS A 14 -16.13 3.32 -10.84
CA LYS A 14 -15.63 3.88 -12.11
C LYS A 14 -15.59 5.41 -12.08
N ASN A 15 -16.33 6.04 -11.16
CA ASN A 15 -16.23 7.46 -10.91
C ASN A 15 -14.97 7.74 -10.07
N HIS A 16 -13.88 8.15 -10.75
CA HIS A 16 -12.59 8.39 -10.11
C HIS A 16 -12.66 9.38 -8.94
N ASN A 17 -13.46 10.44 -9.05
CA ASN A 17 -13.60 11.45 -8.00
C ASN A 17 -14.29 10.88 -6.76
N GLU A 18 -15.35 10.08 -6.94
CA GLU A 18 -16.04 9.43 -5.84
C GLU A 18 -15.12 8.41 -5.14
N ALA A 19 -14.49 7.54 -5.92
CA ALA A 19 -13.63 6.49 -5.40
C ALA A 19 -12.41 7.08 -4.66
N TYR A 20 -11.83 8.17 -5.18
CA TYR A 20 -10.72 8.85 -4.55
C TYR A 20 -11.12 9.56 -3.24
N LYS A 21 -12.26 10.27 -3.21
CA LYS A 21 -12.78 10.86 -1.96
C LYS A 21 -13.07 9.81 -0.91
N THR A 22 -13.63 8.67 -1.33
CA THR A 22 -13.90 7.55 -0.44
C THR A 22 -12.61 6.96 0.11
N PHE A 23 -11.61 6.77 -0.75
CA PHE A 23 -10.28 6.33 -0.34
C PHE A 23 -9.65 7.26 0.71
N LEU A 24 -9.62 8.57 0.47
CA LEU A 24 -9.02 9.53 1.42
C LEU A 24 -9.71 9.48 2.79
N PHE A 25 -11.05 9.35 2.80
CA PHE A 25 -11.78 9.18 4.05
C PHE A 25 -11.34 7.90 4.79
N LEU A 26 -11.33 6.76 4.09
CA LEU A 26 -10.98 5.47 4.69
C LEU A 26 -9.51 5.38 5.13
N GLU A 27 -8.59 5.97 4.36
CA GLU A 27 -7.17 6.05 4.73
C GLU A 27 -6.99 6.84 6.03
N ASN A 28 -7.63 8.02 6.13
CA ASN A 28 -7.61 8.82 7.35
C ASN A 28 -8.23 8.08 8.55
N GLU A 29 -9.35 7.37 8.36
CA GLU A 29 -9.96 6.57 9.43
C GLU A 29 -9.07 5.41 9.87
N SER A 30 -8.38 4.77 8.92
CA SER A 30 -7.43 3.66 9.18
C SER A 30 -6.24 4.12 10.02
N LEU A 31 -5.75 5.34 9.80
CA LEU A 31 -4.67 5.91 10.62
C LEU A 31 -5.12 6.28 12.05
N LYS A 32 -6.42 6.48 12.27
CA LYS A 32 -6.96 6.98 13.56
C LYS A 32 -7.59 5.88 14.42
N SER A 33 -8.10 4.83 13.80
CA SER A 33 -8.84 3.78 14.50
C SER A 33 -8.84 2.47 13.71
N ASN A 34 -9.15 1.37 14.38
CA ASN A 34 -9.22 0.03 13.79
C ASN A 34 -10.54 -0.26 13.04
N ILE A 35 -11.41 0.73 12.82
CA ILE A 35 -12.76 0.47 12.26
C ILE A 35 -12.72 -0.12 10.85
N THR A 36 -11.65 0.14 10.10
CA THR A 36 -11.42 -0.37 8.74
C THR A 36 -10.66 -1.70 8.71
N TYR A 37 -10.04 -2.12 9.81
CA TYR A 37 -9.23 -3.36 9.85
C TYR A 37 -10.07 -4.61 9.55
N CYS A 38 -11.35 -4.62 9.91
CA CYS A 38 -12.25 -5.73 9.57
C CYS A 38 -12.43 -5.96 8.05
N PHE A 39 -11.95 -5.02 7.20
CA PHE A 39 -11.94 -5.13 5.74
C PHE A 39 -10.55 -5.41 5.15
N PHE A 40 -9.57 -5.76 5.97
CA PHE A 40 -8.20 -5.98 5.52
C PHE A 40 -8.10 -6.99 4.37
N ASP A 41 -8.89 -8.06 4.41
CA ASP A 41 -8.90 -9.07 3.35
C ASP A 41 -9.42 -8.49 2.02
N SER A 42 -10.40 -7.59 2.07
CA SER A 42 -10.83 -6.85 0.88
C SER A 42 -9.74 -5.92 0.34
N PHE A 43 -8.86 -5.39 1.18
CA PHE A 43 -7.71 -4.59 0.72
C PHE A 43 -6.63 -5.45 0.09
N LEU A 44 -6.42 -6.68 0.58
CA LEU A 44 -5.55 -7.67 -0.06
C LEU A 44 -6.09 -8.03 -1.45
N GLU A 45 -7.38 -8.32 -1.59
CA GLU A 45 -7.99 -8.58 -2.91
C GLU A 45 -7.79 -7.43 -3.92
N MET A 46 -7.70 -6.18 -3.44
CA MET A 46 -7.49 -5.01 -4.31
C MET A 46 -6.11 -4.96 -4.96
N ILE A 47 -5.07 -5.51 -4.32
CA ILE A 47 -3.69 -5.37 -4.82
C ILE A 47 -3.43 -6.25 -6.05
N ASP A 48 -4.25 -7.28 -6.26
CA ASP A 48 -4.20 -8.12 -7.49
C ASP A 48 -5.06 -7.55 -8.64
N ASN A 49 -5.71 -6.39 -8.46
CA ASN A 49 -6.61 -5.86 -9.46
C ASN A 49 -5.88 -5.35 -10.71
N GLU A 50 -6.44 -5.56 -11.90
CA GLU A 50 -5.87 -5.03 -13.15
C GLU A 50 -5.78 -3.49 -13.18
N ASN A 51 -6.72 -2.82 -12.53
CA ASN A 51 -6.76 -1.36 -12.45
C ASN A 51 -5.75 -0.84 -11.41
N SER A 52 -4.74 -0.10 -11.89
CA SER A 52 -3.70 0.47 -11.03
C SER A 52 -4.22 1.39 -9.94
N TYR A 53 -5.33 2.10 -10.17
CA TYR A 53 -5.92 2.94 -9.12
C TYR A 53 -6.50 2.11 -7.97
N ILE A 54 -7.06 0.94 -8.27
CA ILE A 54 -7.60 0.03 -7.26
C ILE A 54 -6.45 -0.58 -6.47
N ARG A 55 -5.39 -1.07 -7.14
CA ARG A 55 -4.18 -1.57 -6.47
C ARG A 55 -3.57 -0.53 -5.53
N THR A 56 -3.38 0.70 -6.01
CA THR A 56 -2.83 1.79 -5.18
C THR A 56 -3.65 1.99 -3.91
N ARG A 57 -4.99 2.03 -4.01
CA ARG A 57 -5.85 2.21 -2.83
C ARG A 57 -5.71 1.04 -1.85
N GLY A 58 -5.69 -0.19 -2.35
CA GLY A 58 -5.50 -1.39 -1.53
C GLY A 58 -4.18 -1.34 -0.74
N LEU A 59 -3.07 -1.07 -1.44
CA LEU A 59 -1.74 -0.97 -0.84
C LEU A 59 -1.67 0.13 0.23
N LEU A 60 -2.20 1.31 -0.06
CA LEU A 60 -2.18 2.42 0.90
C LEU A 60 -3.07 2.16 2.11
N LEU A 61 -4.23 1.50 1.93
CA LEU A 61 -5.09 1.08 3.04
C LEU A 61 -4.46 -0.03 3.88
N ILE A 62 -3.74 -0.97 3.27
CA ILE A 62 -2.93 -1.97 4.00
C ILE A 62 -1.88 -1.26 4.86
N SER A 63 -1.09 -0.35 4.27
CA SER A 63 -0.08 0.40 5.00
C SER A 63 -0.66 1.22 6.14
N ALA A 64 -1.79 1.89 5.93
CA ALA A 64 -2.47 2.68 6.95
C ALA A 64 -3.06 1.84 8.09
N ASN A 65 -3.39 0.57 7.85
CA ASN A 65 -3.93 -0.35 8.86
C ASN A 65 -2.85 -1.14 9.63
N ALA A 66 -1.57 -0.96 9.33
CA ALA A 66 -0.50 -1.76 9.94
C ALA A 66 -0.47 -1.70 11.48
N GLN A 67 -0.85 -0.56 12.08
CA GLN A 67 -0.98 -0.41 13.53
C GLN A 67 -2.00 -1.38 14.17
N TRP A 68 -3.01 -1.78 13.40
CA TRP A 68 -4.14 -2.58 13.87
C TRP A 68 -4.03 -4.05 13.43
N ASP A 69 -2.91 -4.44 12.81
CA ASP A 69 -2.71 -5.78 12.25
C ASP A 69 -2.44 -6.86 13.31
N ILE A 70 -3.44 -7.11 14.15
CA ILE A 70 -3.41 -8.07 15.26
C ILE A 70 -3.38 -9.52 14.78
N ASP A 71 -3.93 -9.80 13.59
CA ASP A 71 -3.96 -11.14 12.99
C ASP A 71 -2.73 -11.41 12.10
N ASN A 72 -1.76 -10.49 12.09
CA ASN A 72 -0.50 -10.59 11.36
C ASN A 72 -0.65 -10.77 9.84
N LYS A 73 -1.70 -10.21 9.25
CA LYS A 73 -2.05 -10.37 7.84
C LYS A 73 -0.99 -9.78 6.90
N ILE A 74 -0.27 -8.74 7.33
CA ILE A 74 0.84 -8.17 6.54
C ILE A 74 1.97 -9.18 6.40
N GLU A 75 2.38 -9.83 7.49
CA GLU A 75 3.48 -10.80 7.45
C GLU A 75 3.09 -12.05 6.68
N ILE A 76 1.87 -12.55 6.87
CA ILE A 76 1.34 -13.72 6.15
C ILE A 76 1.35 -13.48 4.63
N ASN A 77 1.05 -12.26 4.19
CA ASN A 77 0.95 -11.90 2.78
C ASN A 77 2.12 -11.04 2.28
N ILE A 78 3.26 -11.08 2.98
CA ILE A 78 4.34 -10.12 2.77
C ILE A 78 4.90 -10.15 1.34
N ASP A 79 4.99 -11.34 0.74
CA ASP A 79 5.53 -11.50 -0.62
C ASP A 79 4.62 -10.86 -1.66
N SER A 80 3.30 -11.06 -1.54
CA SER A 80 2.31 -10.43 -2.43
C SER A 80 2.33 -8.91 -2.27
N ILE A 81 2.36 -8.41 -1.04
CA ILE A 81 2.41 -6.97 -0.75
C ILE A 81 3.69 -6.32 -1.30
N LEU A 82 4.87 -6.89 -1.01
CA LEU A 82 6.16 -6.32 -1.43
C LEU A 82 6.43 -6.48 -2.93
N SER A 83 5.73 -7.37 -3.64
CA SER A 83 5.81 -7.45 -5.10
C SER A 83 5.49 -6.11 -5.78
N HIS A 84 4.69 -5.25 -5.15
CA HIS A 84 4.35 -3.92 -5.67
C HIS A 84 5.42 -2.85 -5.44
N ILE A 85 6.55 -3.17 -4.79
CA ILE A 85 7.74 -2.31 -4.86
C ILE A 85 8.15 -2.14 -6.34
N VAL A 86 7.97 -3.18 -7.16
CA VAL A 86 8.19 -3.16 -8.62
C VAL A 86 6.88 -3.50 -9.37
N ASP A 87 5.88 -2.61 -9.26
CA ASP A 87 4.60 -2.75 -9.98
C ASP A 87 4.73 -2.40 -11.48
N LYS A 88 3.94 -3.06 -12.33
CA LYS A 88 3.84 -2.75 -13.78
C LYS A 88 3.55 -1.27 -14.09
N LYS A 89 2.96 -0.52 -13.16
CA LYS A 89 2.76 0.93 -13.24
C LYS A 89 3.69 1.63 -12.23
N PRO A 90 4.66 2.46 -12.70
CA PRO A 90 5.59 3.13 -11.79
C PRO A 90 4.90 4.02 -10.76
N SER A 91 3.75 4.62 -11.09
CA SER A 91 2.98 5.40 -10.13
C SER A 91 2.50 4.58 -8.93
N VAL A 92 2.19 3.29 -9.11
CA VAL A 92 1.77 2.41 -8.02
C VAL A 92 2.96 2.15 -7.09
N SER A 93 4.11 1.75 -7.65
CA SER A 93 5.35 1.59 -6.88
C SER A 93 5.70 2.81 -6.06
N ARG A 94 5.70 4.00 -6.68
CA ARG A 94 6.05 5.25 -6.00
C ARG A 94 5.15 5.53 -4.81
N MET A 95 3.84 5.34 -4.96
CA MET A 95 2.88 5.56 -3.86
C MET A 95 3.06 4.52 -2.76
N PHE A 96 3.22 3.25 -3.13
CA PHE A 96 3.39 2.18 -2.15
C PHE A 96 4.70 2.32 -1.37
N ILE A 97 5.83 2.53 -2.04
CA ILE A 97 7.15 2.73 -1.43
C ILE A 97 7.09 3.84 -0.38
N LYS A 98 6.47 4.98 -0.70
CA LYS A 98 6.29 6.10 0.25
C LYS A 98 5.43 5.77 1.47
N SER A 99 4.57 4.76 1.36
CA SER A 99 3.70 4.33 2.45
C SER A 99 4.35 3.30 3.38
N ILE A 100 5.45 2.67 2.96
CA ILE A 100 6.17 1.63 3.73
C ILE A 100 6.52 2.08 5.17
N PRO A 101 6.91 3.34 5.45
CA PRO A 101 7.16 3.79 6.82
C PRO A 101 5.96 3.56 7.76
N ASN A 102 4.72 3.55 7.26
CA ASN A 102 3.54 3.22 8.06
C ASN A 102 3.51 1.74 8.45
N ILE A 103 4.05 0.84 7.62
CA ILE A 103 4.18 -0.59 7.95
C ILE A 103 5.29 -0.79 8.97
N THR A 104 6.50 -0.32 8.66
CA THR A 104 7.69 -0.59 9.49
C THR A 104 7.59 -0.01 10.89
N LYS A 105 6.84 1.09 11.06
CA LYS A 105 6.58 1.69 12.38
C LYS A 105 5.89 0.74 13.37
N TYR A 106 5.09 -0.22 12.88
CA TYR A 106 4.32 -1.14 13.73
C TYR A 106 4.67 -2.60 13.52
N LYS A 107 5.38 -2.93 12.45
CA LYS A 107 5.82 -4.28 12.08
C LYS A 107 7.34 -4.35 12.03
N GLU A 108 7.99 -4.09 13.16
CA GLU A 108 9.45 -4.00 13.27
C GLU A 108 10.16 -5.29 12.80
N ASN A 109 9.53 -6.45 13.01
CA ASN A 109 10.02 -7.74 12.56
C ASN A 109 10.18 -7.85 11.03
N LEU A 110 9.49 -6.99 10.26
CA LEU A 110 9.55 -6.96 8.80
C LEU A 110 10.61 -5.98 8.25
N ILE A 111 11.23 -5.14 9.07
CA ILE A 111 12.14 -4.08 8.62
C ILE A 111 13.29 -4.64 7.76
N ASN A 112 13.96 -5.70 8.23
CA ASN A 112 15.08 -6.29 7.49
C ASN A 112 14.64 -6.88 6.15
N ARG A 113 13.47 -7.54 6.11
CA ARG A 113 12.88 -8.07 4.89
C ARG A 113 12.56 -6.94 3.91
N ILE A 114 11.93 -5.86 4.37
CA ILE A 114 11.57 -4.72 3.53
C ILE A 114 12.80 -3.98 3.00
N LYS A 115 13.82 -3.76 3.84
CA LYS A 115 15.12 -3.18 3.42
C LYS A 115 15.74 -4.00 2.29
N MET A 116 15.77 -5.32 2.44
CA MET A 116 16.30 -6.23 1.43
C MET A 116 15.53 -6.12 0.10
N GLU A 117 14.20 -6.15 0.12
CA GLU A 117 13.39 -6.02 -1.10
C GLU A 117 13.55 -4.66 -1.77
N LEU A 118 13.60 -3.57 -1.00
CA LEU A 118 13.85 -2.22 -1.53
C LEU A 118 15.23 -2.10 -2.19
N SER A 119 16.27 -2.63 -1.55
CA SER A 119 17.65 -2.59 -2.08
C SER A 119 17.85 -3.46 -3.32
N ASN A 120 17.08 -4.54 -3.46
CA ASN A 120 17.19 -5.47 -4.59
C ASN A 120 16.17 -5.19 -5.70
N ALA A 121 15.34 -4.15 -5.58
CA ALA A 121 14.28 -3.83 -6.53
C ALA A 121 14.85 -3.56 -7.94
N ASP A 122 14.52 -4.44 -8.90
CA ASP A 122 14.87 -4.23 -10.31
C ASP A 122 13.94 -3.22 -10.98
N ILE A 123 14.31 -1.95 -10.88
CA ILE A 123 13.58 -0.83 -11.49
C ILE A 123 13.97 -0.57 -12.95
N SER A 124 14.71 -1.48 -13.61
CA SER A 124 15.10 -1.36 -15.03
C SER A 124 13.89 -1.39 -15.97
N ILE A 125 12.76 -1.92 -15.50
CA ILE A 125 11.49 -1.96 -16.26
C ILE A 125 10.90 -0.57 -16.52
N TYR A 126 11.33 0.46 -15.79
CA TYR A 126 10.82 1.83 -15.95
C TYR A 126 11.64 2.64 -16.94
N ASN A 127 10.95 3.51 -17.69
CA ASN A 127 11.60 4.42 -18.62
C ASN A 127 12.47 5.47 -17.89
N ASN A 128 13.31 6.17 -18.66
CA ASN A 128 14.26 7.15 -18.16
C ASN A 128 13.64 8.32 -17.37
N ASN A 129 12.34 8.59 -17.54
CA ASN A 129 11.65 9.65 -16.79
C ASN A 129 11.14 9.16 -15.43
N MET A 130 10.71 7.90 -15.33
CA MET A 130 10.11 7.34 -14.12
C MET A 130 11.14 6.64 -13.23
N LYS A 131 12.15 5.99 -13.80
CA LYS A 131 13.18 5.27 -13.05
C LYS A 131 13.86 6.13 -11.97
N PRO A 132 14.33 7.36 -12.25
CA PRO A 132 14.97 8.20 -11.23
C PRO A 132 14.02 8.61 -10.10
N LEU A 133 12.72 8.72 -10.38
CA LEU A 133 11.73 9.08 -9.38
C LEU A 133 11.45 7.92 -8.43
N VAL A 134 11.40 6.69 -8.96
CA VAL A 134 11.26 5.48 -8.13
C VAL A 134 12.51 5.26 -7.30
N GLU A 135 13.70 5.39 -7.90
CA GLU A 135 14.99 5.27 -7.19
C GLU A 135 15.10 6.25 -6.03
N LYS A 136 14.71 7.51 -6.26
CA LYS A 136 14.63 8.51 -5.19
C LYS A 136 13.68 8.07 -4.07
N ASP A 137 12.47 7.65 -4.41
CA ASP A 137 11.47 7.24 -3.43
C ASP A 137 11.97 6.01 -2.61
N ILE A 138 12.72 5.08 -3.22
CA ILE A 138 13.39 3.96 -2.54
C ILE A 138 14.44 4.46 -1.54
N ASN A 139 15.37 5.32 -1.99
CA ASN A 139 16.44 5.84 -1.15
C ASN A 139 15.92 6.66 0.03
N ASP A 140 14.91 7.51 -0.22
CA ASP A 140 14.23 8.29 0.81
C ASP A 140 13.55 7.34 1.83
N THR A 141 12.94 6.25 1.36
CA THR A 141 12.27 5.27 2.24
C THR A 141 13.29 4.49 3.08
N LEU A 142 14.36 3.97 2.48
CA LEU A 142 15.45 3.26 3.17
C LEU A 142 16.07 4.12 4.28
N SER A 143 16.19 5.43 4.06
CA SER A 143 16.73 6.37 5.04
C SER A 143 15.79 6.63 6.22
N ASN A 144 14.48 6.41 6.03
CA ASN A 144 13.44 6.69 7.02
C ASN A 144 12.99 5.44 7.81
N ILE A 145 13.45 4.25 7.43
CA ILE A 145 13.14 3.00 8.14
C ILE A 145 14.39 2.58 8.94
N SER A 146 14.32 2.74 10.26
CA SER A 146 15.41 2.39 11.19
C SER A 146 15.24 0.97 11.70
#